data_AF-A0AA42HTC4-F1
#
_entry.id   AF-A0AA42HTC4-F1
#
_cell.length_a   1.000
_cell.length_b   1.000
_cell.length_c   1.000
_cell.angle_alpha   90.00
_cell.angle_beta   90.00
_cell.angle_gamma   90.00
#
_symmetry.space_group_name_H-M   'P 1'
#
loop_
_entity.id
_entity.type
_entity.pdbx_description
1 polymer ?
#
loop_
_entity_poly.entity_id
_entity_poly.type
_entity_poly.pdbx_seq_one_letter_code
_entity_poly.pdbx_strand_id
1 'polypeptide(L)'
;MTEFIVISVKHTKRRHKAITLWRPDDRGYCWTLERAGRYEERRVLEHLGYYNSGCTNIAVPLTLVEQLVGEVEYDTKEFGICLPNNAATWRQLLASVIRPAQYPAEPEYRGAPRRKVAA
;
A
#
# COMPACT_ATOMS: atom_id res chain seq x y z
N MET A 1 15.41 8.27 12.34
CA MET A 1 14.72 6.96 12.38
C MET A 1 13.96 6.82 11.07
N THR A 2 14.00 5.65 10.44
CA THR A 2 13.28 5.41 9.18
C THR A 2 11.88 4.90 9.51
N GLU A 3 10.86 5.60 9.01
CA GLU A 3 9.46 5.21 9.15
C GLU A 3 8.96 4.57 7.86
N PHE A 4 8.03 3.63 8.03
CA PHE A 4 7.41 2.87 6.95
C PHE A 4 5.89 3.00 7.02
N ILE A 5 5.27 2.87 5.86
CA ILE A 5 3.82 2.73 5.69
C ILE A 5 3.54 1.31 5.22
N VAL A 6 2.55 0.67 5.84
CA VAL A 6 2.09 -0.65 5.43
C VAL A 6 0.92 -0.49 4.49
N ILE A 7 1.09 -1.03 3.28
CA ILE A 7 0.10 -1.00 2.20
C ILE A 7 -0.57 -2.36 2.12
N SER A 8 -1.90 -2.37 2.03
CA SER A 8 -2.64 -3.61 1.78
C SER A 8 -2.82 -3.85 0.29
N VAL A 9 -2.11 -4.84 -0.23
CA VAL A 9 -2.28 -5.38 -1.58
C VAL A 9 -3.64 -6.09 -1.69
N LYS A 10 -4.03 -6.85 -0.65
CA LYS A 10 -5.28 -7.62 -0.64
C LYS A 10 -6.54 -6.75 -0.67
N HIS A 11 -6.53 -5.65 0.10
CA HIS A 11 -7.69 -4.76 0.23
C HIS A 11 -7.74 -3.68 -0.86
N THR A 12 -6.64 -3.43 -1.58
CA THR A 12 -6.68 -2.56 -2.75
C THR A 12 -7.27 -3.32 -3.94
N LYS A 13 -8.40 -2.85 -4.47
CA LYS A 13 -9.11 -3.45 -5.61
C LYS A 13 -8.99 -2.59 -6.85
N ARG A 14 -9.13 -3.22 -8.02
CA ARG A 14 -9.07 -2.53 -9.33
C ARG A 14 -9.99 -1.30 -9.44
N ARG A 15 -11.11 -1.30 -8.73
CA ARG A 15 -12.09 -0.19 -8.72
C ARG A 15 -11.71 0.98 -7.81
N HIS A 16 -10.81 0.76 -6.85
CA HIS A 16 -10.39 1.81 -5.92
C HIS A 16 -9.52 2.82 -6.67
N LYS A 17 -9.79 4.11 -6.46
CA LYS A 17 -8.98 5.19 -7.02
C LYS A 17 -7.71 5.45 -6.20
N ALA A 18 -7.72 5.11 -4.90
CA ALA A 18 -6.58 5.19 -4.00
C ALA A 18 -6.17 3.81 -3.47
N ILE A 19 -4.89 3.66 -3.14
CA ILE A 19 -4.33 2.46 -2.50
C ILE A 19 -4.73 2.42 -1.02
N THR A 20 -5.05 1.22 -0.52
CA THR A 20 -5.43 1.01 0.88
C THR A 20 -4.21 0.92 1.78
N LEU A 21 -4.18 1.75 2.83
CA LEU A 21 -3.12 1.85 3.83
C LEU A 21 -3.60 1.29 5.16
N TRP A 22 -2.67 0.82 5.99
CA TRP A 22 -2.94 0.47 7.37
C TRP A 22 -3.03 1.73 8.23
N ARG A 23 -3.92 1.72 9.22
CA ARG A 23 -3.98 2.74 10.28
C ARG A 23 -2.92 2.51 11.36
N PRO A 24 -2.68 3.47 12.28
CA PRO A 24 -1.83 3.25 13.44
C PRO A 24 -2.25 2.02 14.26
N ASP A 25 -1.27 1.42 14.95
CA ASP A 25 -1.46 0.29 15.87
C ASP A 25 -2.12 -0.96 15.28
N ASP A 26 -1.96 -1.19 13.97
CA ASP A 26 -2.57 -2.31 13.25
C ASP A 26 -4.12 -2.27 13.25
N ARG A 27 -4.74 -1.11 13.53
CA ARG A 27 -6.20 -0.96 13.74
C ARG A 27 -6.98 -0.58 12.50
N GLY A 28 -6.96 -1.48 11.51
CA GLY A 28 -7.78 -1.39 10.31
C GLY A 28 -7.16 -0.53 9.21
N TYR A 29 -8.00 -0.03 8.31
CA TYR A 29 -7.56 0.52 7.03
C TYR A 29 -8.01 1.97 6.81
N CYS A 30 -7.23 2.70 6.04
CA CYS A 30 -7.57 4.02 5.53
C CYS A 30 -7.12 4.14 4.07
N TRP A 31 -7.48 5.25 3.44
CA TRP A 31 -7.06 5.58 2.09
C TRP A 31 -6.30 6.90 2.03
N THR A 32 -6.31 7.73 3.08
CA THR A 32 -5.53 8.98 3.17
C THR A 32 -4.24 8.80 3.96
N LEU A 33 -3.22 9.56 3.57
CA LEU A 33 -1.91 9.55 4.22
C LEU A 33 -1.96 10.08 5.66
N GLU A 34 -2.76 11.10 5.92
CA GLU A 34 -2.95 11.69 7.27
C GLU A 34 -3.39 10.66 8.31
N ARG A 35 -4.21 9.68 7.89
CA ARG A 35 -4.78 8.65 8.77
C ARG A 35 -3.94 7.37 8.77
N ALA A 36 -2.87 7.31 8.00
CA ALA A 36 -2.04 6.13 7.86
C ALA A 36 -1.14 5.94 9.09
N GLY A 37 -0.96 4.69 9.49
CA GLY A 37 -0.05 4.31 10.56
C GLY A 37 1.39 4.40 10.10
N ARG A 38 2.23 5.05 10.90
CA ARG A 38 3.68 5.07 10.71
C ARG A 38 4.30 3.99 11.56
N TYR A 39 5.14 3.17 10.95
CA TYR A 39 5.75 2.01 11.59
C TYR A 39 7.26 2.18 11.58
N GLU A 40 7.88 2.01 12.75
CA GLU A 40 9.33 2.02 12.84
C GLU A 40 9.93 0.84 12.08
N GLU A 41 11.05 1.09 11.40
CA GLU A 41 11.80 0.07 10.67
C GLU A 41 12.03 -1.21 11.49
N ARG A 42 12.47 -1.05 12.74
CA ARG A 42 12.77 -2.18 13.63
C ARG A 42 11.54 -3.09 13.83
N ARG A 43 10.37 -2.51 14.11
CA ARG A 43 9.11 -3.25 14.29
C ARG A 43 8.71 -3.99 13.02
N VAL A 44 8.88 -3.35 11.85
CA VAL A 44 8.59 -3.98 10.55
C VAL A 44 9.53 -5.16 10.31
N LEU A 45 10.82 -5.01 10.62
CA LEU A 45 11.84 -6.05 10.46
C LEU A 45 11.62 -7.24 11.42
N GLU A 46 11.23 -6.98 12.66
CA GLU A 46 10.93 -8.02 13.65
C GLU A 46 9.71 -8.87 13.26
N HIS A 47 8.78 -8.29 12.47
CA HIS A 47 7.54 -8.94 12.04
C HIS A 47 7.34 -8.91 10.50
N LEU A 48 8.40 -9.20 9.74
CA LEU A 48 8.39 -9.10 8.27
C LEU A 48 7.25 -9.87 7.60
N GLY A 49 6.94 -11.08 8.05
CA GLY A 49 5.86 -11.89 7.47
C GLY A 49 4.47 -11.25 7.61
N TYR A 50 4.27 -10.42 8.64
CA TYR A 50 3.01 -9.74 8.90
C TYR A 50 2.89 -8.44 8.09
N TYR A 51 3.93 -7.61 8.16
CA TYR A 51 3.95 -6.29 7.53
C TYR A 51 4.35 -6.31 6.05
N ASN A 52 5.12 -7.31 5.61
CA ASN A 52 5.68 -7.43 4.27
C ASN A 52 5.58 -8.86 3.69
N SER A 53 4.43 -9.51 3.88
CA SER A 53 4.08 -10.79 3.25
C SER A 53 4.16 -10.81 1.71
N GLY A 54 4.02 -9.66 1.06
CA GLY A 54 3.91 -9.49 -0.38
C GLY A 54 2.48 -9.69 -0.90
N CYS A 55 1.91 -10.87 -0.71
CA CYS A 55 0.59 -11.20 -1.27
C CYS A 55 -0.58 -10.50 -0.56
N THR A 56 -0.43 -10.15 0.73
CA THR A 56 -1.45 -9.40 1.46
C THR A 56 -1.04 -7.96 1.74
N ASN A 57 0.20 -7.77 2.18
CA ASN A 57 0.74 -6.48 2.61
C ASN A 57 2.18 -6.31 2.18
N ILE A 58 2.57 -5.07 1.90
CA ILE A 58 3.95 -4.65 1.68
C ILE A 58 4.28 -3.46 2.58
N ALA A 59 5.53 -3.37 3.04
CA ALA A 59 6.02 -2.23 3.82
C ALA A 59 6.99 -1.40 2.97
N VAL A 60 6.72 -0.11 2.84
CA VAL A 60 7.50 0.84 2.01
C VAL A 60 7.92 2.07 2.83
N PRO A 61 9.05 2.72 2.52
CA PRO A 61 9.49 3.93 3.22
C PRO A 61 8.46 5.06 3.15
N LEU A 62 8.23 5.73 4.28
CA LEU A 62 7.33 6.89 4.36
C LEU A 62 7.75 8.00 3.39
N THR A 63 9.05 8.27 3.28
CA THR A 63 9.60 9.32 2.40
C THR A 63 9.22 9.11 0.94
N LEU A 64 9.20 7.87 0.45
CA LEU A 64 8.71 7.56 -0.89
C LEU A 64 7.21 7.78 -1.00
N VAL A 65 6.44 7.38 0.01
CA VAL A 65 4.98 7.57 0.01
C VAL A 65 4.66 9.06 -0.08
N GLU A 66 5.32 9.91 0.69
CA GLU A 66 5.15 11.37 0.65
C GLU A 66 5.43 12.00 -0.72
N GLN A 67 6.33 11.40 -1.52
CA GLN A 67 6.61 11.86 -2.88
C GLN A 67 5.57 11.40 -3.91
N LEU A 68 4.91 10.27 -3.65
CA LEU A 68 3.98 9.63 -4.59
C LEU A 68 2.52 9.98 -4.33
N VAL A 69 2.20 10.53 -3.16
CA VAL A 69 0.83 10.95 -2.87
C VAL A 69 0.42 12.13 -3.74
N GLY A 70 -0.84 12.14 -4.11
CA GLY A 70 -1.49 13.27 -4.77
C GLY A 70 -2.90 13.43 -4.23
N GLU A 71 -3.52 14.56 -4.55
CA GLU A 71 -4.94 14.72 -4.31
C GLU A 71 -5.73 13.79 -5.25
N VAL A 72 -6.54 12.91 -4.66
CA VAL A 72 -7.43 12.01 -5.41
C VAL A 72 -8.83 12.16 -4.87
N GLU A 73 -9.79 12.30 -5.79
CA GLU A 73 -11.20 12.15 -5.49
C GLU A 73 -11.51 10.66 -5.30
N TYR A 74 -11.80 10.20 -4.09
CA TYR A 74 -12.03 8.77 -3.82
C TYR A 74 -13.45 8.32 -4.21
N ASP A 75 -14.45 9.05 -3.73
CA ASP A 75 -15.87 8.91 -4.08
C ASP A 75 -16.50 10.32 -4.14
N THR A 76 -17.69 10.45 -4.72
CA THR A 76 -18.41 11.69 -5.05
C THR A 76 -18.08 12.87 -4.11
N LYS A 77 -17.22 13.79 -4.59
CA LYS A 77 -16.76 15.02 -3.88
C LYS A 77 -15.93 14.82 -2.60
N GLU A 78 -15.50 13.62 -2.29
CA GLU A 78 -14.55 13.34 -1.20
C GLU A 78 -13.13 13.26 -1.75
N PHE A 79 -12.30 14.22 -1.36
CA PHE A 79 -10.91 14.35 -1.79
C PHE A 79 -9.97 14.06 -0.62
N GLY A 80 -8.79 13.53 -0.93
CA GLY A 80 -7.75 13.38 0.08
C GLY A 80 -6.37 13.13 -0.54
N ILE A 81 -5.35 13.47 0.25
CA ILE A 81 -3.95 13.19 -0.09
C ILE A 81 -3.69 11.70 0.10
N CYS A 82 -3.48 11.00 -1.00
CA CYS A 82 -3.35 9.56 -1.00
C CYS A 82 -2.51 9.03 -2.17
N LEU A 83 -2.16 7.75 -2.10
CA LEU A 83 -1.45 7.06 -3.17
C LEU A 83 -2.45 6.69 -4.28
N PRO A 84 -2.31 7.22 -5.50
CA PRO A 84 -3.22 6.87 -6.59
C PRO A 84 -3.02 5.41 -7.01
N ASN A 85 -4.12 4.69 -7.22
CA ASN A 85 -4.10 3.27 -7.57
C ASN A 85 -3.85 3.06 -9.08
N ASN A 86 -2.59 3.20 -9.49
CA ASN A 86 -2.19 3.05 -10.90
C ASN A 86 -0.85 2.30 -11.04
N ALA A 87 -0.51 1.92 -12.27
CA ALA A 87 0.70 1.15 -12.58
C ALA A 87 2.00 1.88 -12.17
N ALA A 88 2.06 3.20 -12.36
CA ALA A 88 3.26 3.97 -12.10
C ALA A 88 3.57 4.04 -10.60
N THR A 89 2.54 4.20 -9.76
CA THR A 89 2.66 4.17 -8.31
C THR A 89 3.05 2.78 -7.82
N TRP A 90 2.34 1.72 -8.23
CA TRP A 90 2.66 0.35 -7.82
C TRP A 90 4.07 -0.08 -8.19
N ARG A 91 4.55 0.26 -9.38
CA ARG A 91 5.92 -0.05 -9.82
C ARG A 91 6.98 0.53 -8.88
N GLN A 92 6.80 1.78 -8.44
CA GLN A 92 7.75 2.44 -7.54
C GLN A 92 7.67 1.83 -6.13
N LEU A 93 6.46 1.57 -5.63
CA LEU A 93 6.26 0.93 -4.33
C LEU A 93 6.90 -0.46 -4.25
N LEU A 94 6.69 -1.29 -5.27
CA LEU A 94 7.24 -2.65 -5.32
C LEU A 94 8.77 -2.67 -5.44
N ALA A 95 9.36 -1.66 -6.09
CA ALA A 95 10.81 -1.52 -6.19
C ALA A 95 11.47 -1.06 -4.87
N SER A 96 10.68 -0.53 -3.93
CA SER A 96 11.16 0.06 -2.69
C SER A 96 10.64 -0.63 -1.43
N VAL A 97 10.15 -1.86 -1.55
CA VAL A 97 9.79 -2.66 -0.38
C VAL A 97 11.00 -2.88 0.52
N ILE A 98 10.79 -2.87 1.84
CA ILE A 98 11.86 -2.95 2.85
C ILE A 98 12.80 -4.15 2.65
N ARG A 99 12.24 -5.29 2.22
CA ARG A 99 12.93 -6.55 1.91
C ARG A 99 12.13 -7.33 0.85
N PRO A 100 12.75 -8.29 0.14
CA PRO A 100 12.02 -9.27 -0.65
C PRO A 100 10.95 -9.96 0.21
N ALA A 101 9.72 -9.95 -0.29
CA ALA A 101 8.60 -10.58 0.40
C ALA A 101 8.58 -12.09 0.17
N GLN A 102 7.96 -12.83 1.09
CA GLN A 102 7.84 -14.29 1.00
C GLN A 102 6.98 -14.73 -0.20
N TYR A 103 5.96 -13.95 -0.54
CA TYR A 103 5.06 -14.23 -1.66
C TYR A 103 5.06 -13.07 -2.66
N PRO A 104 4.80 -13.33 -3.95
CA PRO A 104 4.71 -12.26 -4.93
C PRO A 104 3.55 -11.32 -4.62
N ALA A 105 3.82 -10.02 -4.70
CA ALA A 105 2.80 -8.99 -4.64
C ALA A 105 2.16 -8.81 -6.02
N GLU A 106 0.85 -9.07 -6.11
CA GLU A 106 0.08 -8.94 -7.34
C GLU A 106 -1.03 -7.89 -7.15
N PRO A 107 -0.69 -6.59 -7.19
CA PRO A 107 -1.67 -5.54 -6.93
C PRO A 107 -2.73 -5.41 -8.02
N GLU A 108 -3.95 -5.06 -7.62
CA GLU A 108 -5.04 -4.76 -8.55
C GLU A 108 -5.18 -3.26 -8.80
N TYR A 109 -5.03 -2.85 -10.06
CA TYR A 109 -5.27 -1.48 -10.51
C TYR A 109 -5.90 -1.46 -11.90
N ARG A 110 -6.39 -0.29 -12.34
CA ARG A 110 -6.96 -0.12 -13.69
C ARG A 110 -5.89 -0.41 -14.75
N GLY A 111 -6.09 -1.48 -15.53
CA GLY A 111 -5.12 -1.96 -16.53
C GLY A 111 -4.27 -3.16 -16.09
N ALA A 112 -4.29 -3.56 -14.81
CA ALA A 112 -3.63 -4.79 -14.36
C ALA A 112 -4.29 -6.03 -14.98
N PRO A 113 -3.53 -7.10 -15.33
CA PRO A 113 -4.09 -8.37 -15.81
C PRO A 113 -5.17 -8.91 -14.85
N ARG A 114 -6.25 -9.49 -15.38
CA ARG A 114 -7.23 -10.18 -14.54
C ARG A 114 -6.59 -11.49 -14.04
N ARG A 115 -6.57 -11.69 -12.73
CA ARG A 115 -6.33 -13.03 -12.17
C ARG A 115 -7.38 -13.97 -12.78
N LYS A 116 -6.93 -15.03 -13.44
CA LYS A 116 -7.81 -16.15 -13.78
C LYS A 116 -8.18 -16.79 -12.44
N VAL A 117 -9.40 -16.57 -11.99
CA VAL A 117 -9.96 -17.37 -10.90
C VAL A 117 -10.05 -18.79 -11.48
N ALA A 118 -9.28 -19.73 -10.94
CA ALA A 118 -9.49 -21.14 -11.26
C ALA A 118 -10.93 -21.46 -10.85
N ALA A 119 -11.74 -21.90 -11.82
CA ALA A 119 -13.13 -22.28 -11.65
C ALA A 119 -13.27 -23.52 -10.78
#